data_AF-A0A0B2UNM1-F1
#
_entry.id   AF-A0A0B2UNM1-F1
#
_cell.length_a   1.000
_cell.length_b   1.000
_cell.length_c   1.000
_cell.angle_alpha   90.00
_cell.angle_beta   90.00
_cell.angle_gamma   90.00
#
_symmetry.space_group_name_H-M   'P 1'
#
loop_
_entity.id
_entity.type
_entity.pdbx_description
1 polymer ?
#
loop_
_entity_poly.entity_id
_entity_poly.type
_entity_poly.pdbx_seq_one_letter_code
_entity_poly.pdbx_strand_id
1 'polypeptide(L)'
;MLCLELFYQLYAHKVVMMPRERDGTEETALVRIRSQRGSGENVTYGMNTITNFRFLFAKYLKSEGVAENAIKAHVWSYLQGEEPVGLMVSGGDSIVMLDEQRAKVSRAVAG
;
A
#
# COMPACT_ATOMS: atom_id res chain seq x y z
N MET A 1 23.10 11.32 -4.77
CA MET A 1 23.08 10.98 -3.32
C MET A 1 22.20 11.92 -2.50
N LEU A 2 22.16 13.23 -2.83
CA LEU A 2 21.35 14.26 -2.15
C LEU A 2 19.84 13.93 -2.00
N CYS A 3 19.20 13.34 -3.03
CA CYS A 3 17.75 13.08 -3.01
C CYS A 3 17.33 12.01 -1.98
N LEU A 4 18.16 11.00 -1.72
CA LEU A 4 17.80 9.91 -0.81
C LEU A 4 17.85 10.38 0.65
N GLU A 5 18.89 11.14 0.99
CA GLU A 5 19.08 11.69 2.33
C GLU A 5 17.98 12.69 2.70
N LEU A 6 17.60 13.57 1.75
CA LEU A 6 16.45 14.45 1.89
C LEU A 6 15.14 13.68 2.09
N PHE A 7 14.95 12.57 1.37
CA PHE A 7 13.79 11.70 1.54
C PHE A 7 13.69 11.16 2.98
N TYR A 8 14.80 10.70 3.55
CA TYR A 8 14.82 10.20 4.92
C TYR A 8 14.57 11.29 5.96
N GLN A 9 15.19 12.46 5.79
CA GLN A 9 14.98 13.58 6.71
C GLN A 9 13.53 14.07 6.70
N LEU A 10 12.92 14.20 5.52
CA LEU A 10 11.55 14.74 5.38
C LEU A 10 10.47 13.71 5.71
N TYR A 11 10.62 12.46 5.26
CA TYR A 11 9.55 11.47 5.34
C TYR A 11 9.74 10.41 6.41
N ALA A 12 10.97 10.12 6.85
CA ALA A 12 11.23 9.09 7.86
C ALA A 12 11.51 9.65 9.27
N HIS A 13 12.03 10.89 9.35
CA HIS A 13 12.44 11.55 10.60
C HIS A 13 11.68 12.87 10.81
N LYS A 14 10.36 12.77 10.94
CA LYS A 14 9.46 13.93 11.00
C LYS A 14 9.55 14.64 12.36
N VAL A 15 9.34 15.94 12.33
CA VAL A 15 9.00 16.77 13.49
C VAL A 15 7.64 17.38 13.22
N VAL A 16 6.68 17.16 14.10
CA VAL A 16 5.30 17.65 13.96
C VAL A 16 4.99 18.61 15.12
N MET A 17 4.34 19.72 14.79
CA MET A 17 3.77 20.64 15.75
C MET A 17 2.30 20.29 15.95
N MET A 18 1.89 20.09 17.19
CA MET A 18 0.50 19.83 17.54
C MET A 18 0.08 20.65 18.75
N PRO A 19 -1.12 21.23 18.76
CA PRO A 19 -1.66 21.85 19.96
C PRO A 19 -1.85 20.77 21.04
N ARG A 20 -1.61 21.13 22.29
CA ARG A 20 -1.94 20.31 23.46
C ARG A 20 -2.40 21.19 24.60
N GLU A 21 -3.30 20.67 25.42
CA GLU A 21 -3.64 21.30 26.69
C GLU A 21 -2.69 20.81 27.78
N ARG A 22 -2.21 21.74 28.60
CA ARG A 22 -1.41 21.45 29.78
C ARG A 22 -1.75 22.43 30.88
N ASP A 23 -2.14 21.92 32.04
CA ASP A 23 -2.43 22.70 33.24
C ASP A 23 -3.44 23.86 32.98
N GLY A 24 -4.46 23.59 32.14
CA GLY A 24 -5.49 24.57 31.76
C GLY A 24 -5.06 25.62 30.74
N THR A 25 -3.87 25.47 30.14
CA THR A 25 -3.36 26.36 29.09
C THR A 25 -3.12 25.60 27.79
N GLU A 26 -3.31 26.27 26.64
CA GLU A 26 -2.98 25.70 25.33
C GLU A 26 -1.51 25.98 24.99
N GLU A 27 -0.75 24.91 24.75
CA GLU A 27 0.65 24.94 24.35
C GLU A 27 0.84 24.24 23.00
N THR A 28 1.94 24.53 22.30
CA THR A 28 2.35 23.74 21.12
C THR A 28 3.40 22.70 21.51
N ALA A 29 3.11 21.42 21.28
CA ALA A 29 4.09 20.35 21.41
C ALA A 29 4.85 20.13 20.10
N LEU A 30 6.17 19.94 20.22
CA LEU A 30 7.04 19.45 19.15
C LEU A 30 7.29 17.97 19.36
N VAL A 31 6.78 17.14 18.45
CA VAL A 31 6.90 15.67 18.54
C VAL A 31 7.75 15.16 17.41
N ARG A 32 8.76 14.35 17.74
CA ARG A 32 9.54 13.61 16.75
C ARG A 32 8.86 12.29 16.46
N ILE A 33 8.58 12.04 15.18
CA ILE A 33 7.94 10.82 14.72
C ILE A 33 8.89 10.12 13.76
N ARG A 34 9.26 8.89 14.11
CA ARG A 34 9.89 7.94 13.20
C ARG A 34 8.83 6.95 12.77
N SER A 35 8.69 6.69 11.48
CA SER A 35 7.58 5.92 10.85
C SER A 35 6.27 6.71 10.69
N GLN A 36 5.21 6.05 10.20
CA GLN A 36 3.93 6.64 9.78
C GLN A 36 4.02 7.60 8.57
N ARG A 37 2.88 7.86 7.92
CA ARG A 37 2.74 8.76 6.77
C ARG A 37 2.05 10.05 7.20
N GLY A 38 2.67 11.21 6.98
CA GLY A 38 1.97 12.48 7.15
C GLY A 38 0.94 12.64 6.04
N SER A 39 -0.31 12.91 6.37
CA SER A 39 -1.40 13.01 5.38
C SER A 39 -1.20 14.17 4.39
N GLY A 40 -0.63 15.29 4.84
CA GLY A 40 -0.34 16.47 4.03
C GLY A 40 0.94 16.41 3.19
N GLU A 41 1.61 15.27 3.10
CA GLU A 41 2.80 15.13 2.26
C GLU A 41 2.45 15.11 0.76
N ASN A 42 3.29 15.72 -0.10
CA ASN A 42 3.03 15.81 -1.56
C ASN A 42 2.75 14.47 -2.24
N VAL A 43 3.36 13.39 -1.74
CA VAL A 43 3.27 12.05 -2.35
C VAL A 43 2.38 11.10 -1.54
N THR A 44 1.63 11.60 -0.54
CA THR A 44 0.80 10.76 0.35
C THR A 44 -0.07 9.80 -0.45
N TYR A 45 -0.84 10.33 -1.39
CA TYR A 45 -1.80 9.53 -2.15
C TYR A 45 -1.09 8.44 -2.96
N GLY A 46 -0.10 8.80 -3.78
CA GLY A 46 0.64 7.84 -4.59
C GLY A 46 1.37 6.77 -3.78
N MET A 47 2.01 7.17 -2.67
CA MET A 47 2.71 6.23 -1.80
C MET A 47 1.76 5.29 -1.05
N ASN A 48 0.59 5.78 -0.65
CA ASN A 48 -0.45 4.95 -0.05
C ASN A 48 -0.98 3.95 -1.10
N THR A 49 -1.27 4.39 -2.32
CA THR A 49 -1.72 3.51 -3.41
C THR A 49 -0.73 2.38 -3.68
N ILE A 50 0.56 2.69 -3.86
CA ILE A 50 1.60 1.69 -4.16
C ILE A 50 1.76 0.71 -2.99
N THR A 51 1.77 1.21 -1.76
CA THR A 51 1.95 0.37 -0.56
C THR A 51 0.73 -0.54 -0.34
N ASN A 52 -0.47 -0.01 -0.53
CA ASN A 52 -1.72 -0.76 -0.36
C ASN A 52 -1.86 -1.84 -1.45
N PHE A 53 -1.54 -1.51 -2.71
CA PHE A 53 -1.45 -2.50 -3.79
C PHE A 53 -0.48 -3.64 -3.42
N ARG A 54 0.75 -3.31 -3.04
CA ARG A 54 1.76 -4.30 -2.64
C ARG A 54 1.25 -5.19 -1.51
N PHE A 55 0.63 -4.60 -0.49
CA PHE A 55 0.11 -5.33 0.66
C PHE A 55 -0.99 -6.32 0.26
N LEU A 56 -1.98 -5.87 -0.51
CA LEU A 56 -3.10 -6.70 -0.95
C LEU A 56 -2.66 -7.81 -1.89
N PHE A 57 -1.78 -7.50 -2.85
CA PHE A 57 -1.27 -8.50 -3.77
C PHE A 57 -0.42 -9.55 -3.05
N ALA A 58 0.46 -9.14 -2.13
CA ALA A 58 1.21 -10.09 -1.31
C ALA A 58 0.29 -10.97 -0.44
N LYS A 59 -0.81 -10.41 0.08
CA LYS A 59 -1.81 -11.16 0.84
C LYS A 59 -2.52 -12.19 -0.04
N TYR A 60 -2.88 -11.83 -1.27
CA TYR A 60 -3.45 -12.75 -2.26
C TYR A 60 -2.49 -13.89 -2.61
N LEU A 61 -1.24 -13.59 -2.97
CA LEU A 61 -0.25 -14.63 -3.29
C LEU A 61 -0.03 -15.57 -2.11
N LYS A 62 -0.03 -15.04 -0.88
CA LYS A 62 0.05 -15.85 0.33
C LYS A 62 -1.17 -16.77 0.50
N SER A 63 -2.38 -16.32 0.17
CA SER A 63 -3.58 -17.19 0.25
C SER A 63 -3.58 -18.29 -0.80
N GLU A 64 -2.97 -18.05 -1.97
CA GLU A 64 -2.78 -19.05 -3.03
C GLU A 64 -1.59 -20.01 -2.74
N GLY A 65 -0.87 -19.82 -1.63
CA GLY A 65 0.28 -20.67 -1.29
C GLY A 65 1.50 -20.46 -2.19
N VAL A 66 1.59 -19.31 -2.87
CA VAL A 66 2.71 -18.97 -3.75
C VAL A 66 4.00 -18.84 -2.94
N ALA A 67 5.04 -19.54 -3.39
CA ALA A 67 6.36 -19.48 -2.78
C ALA A 67 7.05 -18.12 -3.03
N GLU A 68 7.88 -17.67 -2.09
CA GLU A 68 8.51 -16.34 -2.13
C GLU A 68 9.34 -16.10 -3.41
N ASN A 69 10.02 -17.15 -3.89
CA ASN A 69 10.80 -17.10 -5.13
C ASN A 69 9.94 -16.92 -6.40
N ALA A 70 8.64 -17.21 -6.35
CA ALA A 70 7.71 -17.07 -7.47
C ALA A 70 6.97 -15.72 -7.49
N ILE A 71 7.03 -14.92 -6.40
CA ILE A 71 6.31 -13.64 -6.27
C ILE A 71 6.58 -12.71 -7.45
N LYS A 72 7.84 -12.59 -7.89
CA LYS A 72 8.22 -11.68 -8.98
C LYS A 72 7.52 -12.05 -10.31
N ALA A 73 7.37 -13.34 -10.60
CA ALA A 73 6.69 -13.81 -11.79
C ALA A 73 5.20 -13.44 -11.76
N HIS A 74 4.54 -13.65 -10.61
CA HIS A 74 3.14 -13.26 -10.42
C HIS A 74 2.92 -11.75 -10.49
N VAL A 75 3.82 -10.92 -9.95
CA VAL A 75 3.74 -9.46 -10.11
C VAL A 75 3.80 -9.08 -11.59
N TRP A 76 4.68 -9.71 -12.38
CA TRP A 76 4.80 -9.43 -13.81
C TRP A 76 3.56 -9.86 -14.58
N SER A 77 3.07 -11.07 -14.33
CA SER A 77 1.80 -11.60 -14.84
C SER A 77 0.62 -10.67 -14.52
N TYR A 78 0.55 -10.12 -13.30
CA TYR A 78 -0.49 -9.17 -12.91
C TYR A 78 -0.45 -7.90 -13.77
N LEU A 79 0.74 -7.35 -13.97
CA LEU A 79 0.93 -6.14 -14.80
C LEU A 79 0.63 -6.38 -16.28
N GLN A 80 0.72 -7.62 -16.74
CA GLN A 80 0.31 -8.05 -18.07
C GLN A 80 -1.20 -8.37 -18.17
N GLY A 81 -1.93 -8.36 -17.05
CA GLY A 81 -3.35 -8.71 -16.99
C GLY A 81 -3.63 -10.22 -17.03
N GLU A 82 -2.63 -11.04 -16.70
CA GLU A 82 -2.69 -12.50 -16.75
C GLU A 82 -3.10 -13.14 -15.41
N GLU A 83 -2.96 -12.41 -14.30
CA GLU A 83 -3.41 -12.89 -12.99
C GLU A 83 -4.94 -12.87 -12.84
N PRO A 84 -5.54 -13.87 -12.17
CA PRO A 84 -6.99 -13.96 -11.99
C PRO A 84 -7.54 -13.02 -10.90
N VAL A 85 -6.68 -12.29 -10.18
CA VAL A 85 -7.10 -11.32 -9.17
C VAL A 85 -7.32 -9.94 -9.79
N GLY A 86 -8.46 -9.31 -9.49
CA GLY A 86 -8.69 -7.90 -9.81
C GLY A 86 -8.41 -7.00 -8.61
N LEU A 87 -7.43 -6.09 -8.71
CA LEU A 87 -7.16 -5.08 -7.67
C LEU A 87 -7.36 -3.67 -8.20
N MET A 88 -8.24 -2.90 -7.56
CA MET A 88 -8.36 -1.47 -7.75
C MET A 88 -8.00 -0.77 -6.45
N VAL A 89 -7.01 0.13 -6.48
CA VAL A 89 -6.46 0.77 -5.29
C VAL A 89 -6.37 2.28 -5.49
N SER A 90 -6.85 3.04 -4.51
CA SER A 90 -6.87 4.50 -4.48
C SER A 90 -6.49 4.99 -3.09
N GLY A 91 -5.22 5.34 -2.89
CA GLY A 91 -4.69 5.72 -1.59
C GLY A 91 -4.83 4.59 -0.58
N GLY A 92 -5.63 4.83 0.46
CA GLY A 92 -5.97 3.82 1.49
C GLY A 92 -7.14 2.92 1.12
N ASP A 93 -7.95 3.30 0.12
CA ASP A 93 -9.15 2.57 -0.27
C ASP A 93 -8.84 1.54 -1.36
N SER A 94 -9.56 0.41 -1.34
CA SER A 94 -9.31 -0.68 -2.28
C SER A 94 -10.53 -1.56 -2.50
N ILE A 95 -10.65 -2.08 -3.72
CA ILE A 95 -11.56 -3.17 -4.09
C ILE A 95 -10.70 -4.36 -4.52
N VAL A 96 -11.02 -5.53 -3.96
CA VAL A 96 -10.38 -6.80 -4.29
C VAL A 96 -11.45 -7.73 -4.84
N MET A 97 -11.27 -8.16 -6.09
CA MET A 97 -12.11 -9.15 -6.74
C MET A 97 -11.34 -10.46 -6.78
N LEU A 98 -11.78 -11.41 -5.95
CA LEU A 98 -11.31 -12.78 -5.95
C LEU A 98 -12.21 -13.56 -6.92
N ASP A 99 -11.64 -14.10 -7.97
CA ASP A 99 -12.42 -14.68 -9.05
C ASP A 99 -12.91 -16.10 -8.70
N GLU A 100 -14.12 -16.23 -8.17
CA GLU A 100 -14.83 -17.52 -8.14
C GLU A 100 -15.49 -17.88 -9.49
N GLN A 101 -15.59 -16.95 -10.45
CA GLN A 101 -16.45 -17.08 -11.63
C GLN A 101 -15.71 -17.50 -12.92
N ARG A 102 -14.40 -17.25 -13.10
CA ARG A 102 -13.62 -17.87 -14.20
C ARG A 102 -13.45 -19.38 -14.08
N ALA A 103 -13.60 -19.95 -12.88
CA ALA A 103 -13.62 -21.41 -12.70
C ALA A 103 -14.85 -22.08 -13.34
N LYS A 104 -15.96 -21.35 -13.54
CA LYS A 104 -17.19 -21.87 -14.16
C LYS A 104 -17.24 -21.63 -15.67
N VAL A 105 -16.69 -20.52 -16.16
CA VAL A 105 -16.70 -20.20 -17.59
C VAL A 105 -15.80 -21.15 -18.40
N SER A 106 -14.68 -21.63 -17.86
CA SER A 106 -13.83 -22.62 -18.55
C SER A 106 -14.46 -24.03 -18.66
N ARG A 107 -15.40 -24.41 -17.77
CA ARG A 107 -16.16 -25.67 -17.87
C ARG A 107 -17.34 -25.61 -18.83
N ALA A 108 -17.87 -24.42 -19.11
CA ALA A 108 -19.00 -24.23 -20.02
C ALA A 108 -18.59 -24.16 -21.50
N VAL A 109 -17.29 -23.94 -21.79
CA VAL A 109 -16.75 -23.86 -23.16
C VAL A 109 -16.05 -25.17 -23.58
N ALA A 110 -15.93 -26.14 -22.66
CA ALA A 110 -15.35 -27.46 -22.90
C ALA A 110 -16.38 -28.61 -22.85
N GLY A 111 -17.68 -28.28 -22.96
CA GLY A 111 -18.80 -29.22 -23.06
C GLY A 111 -19.53 -29.09 -24.38
#